data_AF-A0A7W8LHV6-F1
#
_entry.id   AF-A0A7W8LHV6-F1
#
_cell.length_a   1.000
_cell.length_b   1.000
_cell.length_c   1.000
_cell.angle_alpha   90.00
_cell.angle_beta   90.00
_cell.angle_gamma   90.00
#
_symmetry.space_group_name_H-M   'P 1'
#
loop_
_entity.id
_entity.type
_entity.pdbx_description
1 polymer ?
#
loop_
_entity_poly.entity_id
_entity_poly.type
_entity_poly.pdbx_seq_one_letter_code
_entity_poly.pdbx_strand_id
1 'polypeptide(L)'
;MVTQSAVIANGTAFVGTTSNEELMAAYVPPPARQWSFRGSVVALDVATGAVKWTTPDPLGSRAQAAVSVANGVVFGCNLDYTNGTMYALDSSNGKVLWSFNSGGACNAGPAIADGVVFWGSGSTSGPGPLKLFAFGL
;
A
#
# COMPACT_ATOMS: atom_id res chain seq x y z
N MET A 1 -7.39 -9.94 4.65
CA MET A 1 -8.38 -8.87 4.97
C MET A 1 -8.17 -7.70 4.02
N VAL A 2 -9.25 -7.18 3.44
CA VAL A 2 -9.23 -5.92 2.70
C VAL A 2 -9.34 -4.77 3.69
N THR A 3 -8.52 -3.73 3.56
CA THR A 3 -8.33 -2.72 4.61
C THR A 3 -9.01 -1.39 4.30
N GLN A 4 -9.56 -1.26 3.09
CA GLN A 4 -10.23 -0.07 2.58
C GLN A 4 -11.17 -0.42 1.42
N SER A 5 -12.06 0.50 1.05
CA SER A 5 -12.77 0.41 -0.23
C SER A 5 -11.79 0.45 -1.40
N ALA A 6 -12.15 -0.22 -2.49
CA ALA A 6 -11.35 -0.18 -3.71
C ALA A 6 -11.35 1.23 -4.31
N VAL A 7 -10.20 1.69 -4.78
CA VAL A 7 -10.11 2.89 -5.63
C VAL A 7 -10.16 2.42 -7.08
N ILE A 8 -11.09 2.97 -7.86
CA ILE A 8 -11.27 2.61 -9.27
C ILE A 8 -10.69 3.71 -10.16
N ALA A 9 -9.81 3.33 -11.08
CA ALA A 9 -9.31 4.20 -12.13
C ALA A 9 -9.06 3.40 -13.41
N ASN A 10 -9.43 3.95 -14.57
CA ASN A 10 -9.18 3.35 -15.89
C ASN A 10 -9.58 1.87 -16.00
N GLY A 11 -10.77 1.51 -15.51
CA GLY A 11 -11.29 0.14 -15.53
C GLY A 11 -10.55 -0.85 -14.61
N THR A 12 -9.68 -0.34 -13.73
CA THR A 12 -8.92 -1.14 -12.77
C THR A 12 -9.29 -0.73 -11.34
N ALA A 13 -9.56 -1.70 -10.48
CA ALA A 13 -9.78 -1.51 -9.05
C ALA A 13 -8.48 -1.80 -8.30
N PHE A 14 -8.05 -0.87 -7.45
CA PHE A 14 -6.84 -0.98 -6.62
C PHE A 14 -7.24 -1.14 -5.17
N VAL A 15 -6.68 -2.15 -4.51
CA VAL A 15 -7.06 -2.53 -3.15
C VAL A 15 -5.83 -2.81 -2.32
N GLY A 16 -5.73 -2.15 -1.15
CA GLY A 16 -4.79 -2.52 -0.10
C GLY A 16 -5.29 -3.77 0.63
N THR A 17 -4.42 -4.77 0.76
CA THR A 17 -4.71 -6.02 1.46
C THR A 17 -3.72 -6.20 2.60
N THR A 18 -4.22 -6.69 3.73
CA THR A 18 -3.40 -7.12 4.86
C THR A 18 -3.70 -8.57 5.19
N SER A 19 -2.72 -9.26 5.74
CA SER A 19 -2.85 -10.65 6.14
C SER A 19 -2.41 -10.82 7.60
N ASN A 20 -3.22 -11.57 8.36
CA ASN A 20 -2.71 -12.50 9.36
C ASN A 20 -2.59 -13.94 8.77
N GLU A 21 -3.04 -14.18 7.53
CA GLU A 21 -3.33 -15.50 6.91
C GLU A 21 -3.13 -15.55 5.36
N GLU A 22 -2.00 -15.09 4.82
CA GLU A 22 -1.51 -15.52 3.48
C GLU A 22 -0.94 -16.96 3.53
N LEU A 23 -1.26 -17.71 4.59
CA LEU A 23 -0.74 -19.05 4.92
C LEU A 23 -1.44 -20.20 4.17
N MET A 24 -2.53 -19.97 3.44
CA MET A 24 -3.29 -21.05 2.78
C MET A 24 -3.18 -21.03 1.24
N ALA A 25 -2.61 -19.98 0.65
CA ALA A 25 -2.53 -19.82 -0.81
C ALA A 25 -1.22 -20.32 -1.44
N ALA A 26 -0.20 -20.68 -0.64
CA ALA A 26 1.06 -21.20 -1.17
C ALA A 26 1.55 -22.36 -0.31
N TYR A 27 1.22 -23.59 -0.72
CA TYR A 27 1.81 -24.82 -0.17
C TYR A 27 3.28 -24.91 -0.60
N VAL A 28 4.12 -24.06 -0.01
CA VAL A 28 5.56 -24.01 -0.27
C VAL A 28 6.27 -24.84 0.82
N PRO A 29 6.90 -25.97 0.48
CA PRO A 29 7.62 -26.76 1.47
C PRO A 29 8.90 -26.05 1.94
N PRO A 30 9.37 -26.32 3.19
CA PRO A 30 10.61 -25.75 3.71
C PRO A 30 11.82 -26.04 2.81
N PRO A 31 12.82 -25.13 2.72
CA PRO A 31 13.17 -24.09 3.68
C PRO A 31 12.58 -22.70 3.38
N ALA A 32 11.70 -22.55 2.39
CA ALA A 32 11.18 -21.26 1.93
C ALA A 32 10.15 -20.58 2.88
N ARG A 33 10.07 -20.99 4.16
CA ARG A 33 9.30 -20.29 5.19
C ARG A 33 10.07 -19.04 5.65
N GLN A 34 10.01 -17.97 4.86
CA GLN A 34 10.41 -16.61 5.26
C GLN A 34 9.22 -15.62 5.25
N TRP A 35 7.99 -16.13 5.28
CA TRP A 35 6.76 -15.33 5.22
C TRP A 35 6.48 -14.61 6.54
N SER A 36 7.20 -13.50 6.77
CA SER A 36 6.75 -12.41 7.64
C SER A 36 5.45 -11.83 7.06
N PHE A 37 4.51 -11.44 7.92
CA PHE A 37 3.23 -10.80 7.57
C PHE A 37 3.39 -9.70 6.50
N ARG A 38 3.00 -9.96 5.25
CA ARG A 38 3.03 -8.93 4.19
C ARG A 38 1.61 -8.53 3.83
N GLY A 39 1.35 -7.23 3.83
CA GLY A 39 0.24 -6.71 3.04
C GLY A 39 0.70 -6.55 1.58
N SER A 40 -0.26 -6.37 0.70
CA SER A 40 -0.01 -6.11 -0.72
C SER A 40 -0.96 -5.03 -1.25
N VAL A 41 -0.61 -4.44 -2.39
CA VAL A 41 -1.58 -3.74 -3.23
C VAL A 41 -1.94 -4.66 -4.38
N VAL A 42 -3.24 -4.85 -4.61
CA VAL A 42 -3.78 -5.70 -5.67
C VAL A 42 -4.53 -4.83 -6.67
N ALA A 43 -4.29 -5.06 -7.95
CA ALA A 43 -5.06 -4.48 -9.05
C ALA A 43 -5.94 -5.53 -9.71
N LEU A 44 -7.22 -5.24 -9.83
CA LEU A 44 -8.23 -6.09 -10.44
C LEU A 44 -8.83 -5.41 -11.66
N ASP A 45 -9.11 -6.18 -12.71
CA ASP A 45 -9.99 -5.73 -13.78
C ASP A 45 -11.42 -5.60 -13.25
N VAL A 46 -12.05 -4.44 -13.45
CA VAL A 46 -13.37 -4.14 -12.87
C VAL A 46 -14.48 -4.98 -13.53
N ALA A 47 -14.34 -5.35 -14.81
CA ALA A 47 -15.38 -6.08 -15.53
C ALA A 47 -15.39 -7.57 -15.17
N THR A 48 -14.21 -8.15 -14.94
CA THR A 48 -14.03 -9.60 -14.76
C THR A 48 -13.67 -9.99 -13.32
N GLY A 49 -13.19 -9.04 -12.52
CA GLY A 49 -12.61 -9.32 -11.20
C GLY A 49 -11.25 -10.01 -11.25
N ALA A 50 -10.67 -10.21 -12.43
CA ALA A 50 -9.38 -10.88 -12.59
C ALA A 50 -8.23 -10.04 -12.03
N VAL A 51 -7.29 -10.67 -11.33
CA VAL A 51 -6.06 -10.01 -10.87
C VAL A 51 -5.19 -9.65 -12.06
N LYS A 52 -4.91 -8.35 -12.22
CA LYS A 52 -3.97 -7.83 -13.21
C LYS A 52 -2.53 -7.88 -12.69
N TRP A 53 -2.35 -7.47 -11.43
CA TRP A 53 -1.07 -7.57 -10.72
C TRP A 53 -1.26 -7.52 -9.21
N THR A 54 -0.25 -8.02 -8.50
CA THR A 54 -0.12 -7.91 -7.04
C THR A 54 1.28 -7.45 -6.71
N THR A 55 1.39 -6.37 -5.93
CA THR A 55 2.66 -5.85 -5.44
C THR A 55 2.70 -6.03 -3.92
N PRO A 56 3.56 -6.92 -3.40
CA PRO A 56 3.79 -7.00 -1.97
C PRO A 56 4.31 -5.69 -1.41
N ASP A 57 4.02 -5.42 -0.14
CA ASP A 57 4.60 -4.29 0.57
C ASP A 57 6.13 -4.27 0.36
N PRO A 58 6.71 -3.18 -0.15
CA PRO A 58 8.14 -3.13 -0.48
C PRO A 58 9.07 -3.38 0.71
N LEU A 59 8.60 -3.18 1.94
CA LEU A 59 9.34 -3.46 3.17
C LEU A 59 8.92 -4.76 3.86
N GLY A 60 7.99 -5.52 3.28
CA GLY A 60 7.47 -6.74 3.88
C GLY A 60 6.69 -6.49 5.17
N SER A 61 6.14 -5.29 5.33
CA SER A 61 5.26 -4.90 6.43
C SER A 61 3.77 -5.06 6.03
N ARG A 62 2.87 -4.57 6.87
CA ARG A 62 1.44 -4.53 6.60
C ARG A 62 1.12 -3.35 5.67
N ALA A 63 0.80 -3.63 4.40
CA ALA A 63 0.13 -2.68 3.51
C ALA A 63 -1.35 -2.53 3.90
N GLN A 64 -1.60 -1.94 5.08
CA GLN A 64 -2.95 -1.71 5.60
C GLN A 64 -3.54 -0.36 5.19
N ALA A 65 -2.70 0.60 4.81
CA ALA A 65 -3.17 1.96 4.59
C ALA A 65 -4.02 2.09 3.32
N ALA A 66 -4.84 3.13 3.31
CA ALA A 66 -5.60 3.46 2.13
C ALA A 66 -4.66 3.78 0.94
N VAL A 67 -5.12 3.55 -0.28
CA VAL A 67 -4.42 3.92 -1.52
C VAL A 67 -5.23 5.00 -2.21
N SER A 68 -4.55 5.87 -2.96
CA SER A 68 -5.16 6.85 -3.85
C SER A 68 -4.52 6.75 -5.22
N VAL A 69 -5.25 7.11 -6.27
CA VAL A 69 -4.76 6.98 -7.64
C VAL A 69 -4.92 8.31 -8.38
N ALA A 70 -3.84 8.79 -8.99
CA ALA A 70 -3.85 9.94 -9.88
C ALA A 70 -2.77 9.78 -10.95
N ASN A 71 -2.99 10.30 -12.16
CA ASN A 71 -2.01 10.32 -13.25
C ASN A 71 -1.35 8.97 -13.56
N GLY A 72 -2.10 7.87 -13.41
CA GLY A 72 -1.58 6.52 -13.65
C GLY A 72 -0.65 6.00 -12.55
N VAL A 73 -0.64 6.65 -11.38
CA VAL A 73 0.18 6.28 -10.22
C VAL A 73 -0.72 5.91 -9.04
N VAL A 74 -0.44 4.77 -8.43
CA VAL A 74 -1.09 4.31 -7.19
C VAL A 74 -0.20 4.72 -6.02
N PHE A 75 -0.71 5.60 -5.19
CA PHE A 75 -0.08 6.08 -3.98
C PHE A 75 -0.56 5.24 -2.82
N GLY A 76 0.36 4.65 -2.07
CA GLY A 76 0.05 3.81 -0.93
C GLY A 76 1.10 3.96 0.14
N CYS A 77 0.88 3.27 1.26
CA CYS A 77 1.85 3.24 2.32
C CYS A 77 1.62 2.05 3.28
N ASN A 78 2.50 1.90 4.28
CA ASN A 78 2.44 0.80 5.24
C ASN A 78 2.32 1.25 6.70
N LEU A 79 2.05 0.29 7.58
CA LEU A 79 1.86 0.54 9.01
C LEU A 79 3.06 0.18 9.89
N ASP A 80 4.28 0.24 9.34
CA ASP A 80 5.45 0.14 10.22
C ASP A 80 5.54 1.39 11.10
N TYR A 81 5.37 1.23 12.41
CA TYR A 81 5.40 2.33 13.37
C TYR A 81 6.78 2.99 13.53
N THR A 82 7.84 2.33 13.07
CA THR A 82 9.23 2.77 13.21
C THR A 82 9.86 3.17 11.87
N ASN A 83 9.51 2.48 10.79
CA ASN A 83 10.07 2.65 9.45
C ASN A 83 8.98 2.75 8.39
N GLY A 84 7.85 3.37 8.74
CA GLY A 84 6.71 3.47 7.85
C GLY A 84 7.08 4.13 6.53
N THR A 85 6.66 3.51 5.44
CA THR A 85 7.08 3.89 4.09
C THR A 85 5.88 4.27 3.23
N MET A 86 5.98 5.47 2.65
CA MET A 86 5.12 5.94 1.57
C MET A 86 5.71 5.44 0.25
N TYR A 87 4.87 5.03 -0.68
CA TYR A 87 5.32 4.54 -1.97
C TYR A 87 4.34 4.92 -3.08
N ALA A 88 4.88 4.95 -4.30
CA ALA A 88 4.12 5.08 -5.52
C ALA A 88 4.37 3.86 -6.41
N LEU A 89 3.31 3.34 -7.00
CA LEU A 89 3.34 2.24 -7.95
C LEU A 89 2.80 2.71 -9.30
N ASP A 90 3.37 2.19 -10.37
CA ASP A 90 2.78 2.30 -11.70
C ASP A 90 1.45 1.53 -11.73
N SER A 91 0.35 2.22 -12.04
CA SER A 91 -1.00 1.62 -12.06
C SER A 91 -1.17 0.48 -13.07
N SER A 92 -0.37 0.46 -14.13
CA SER A 92 -0.48 -0.54 -15.20
C SER A 92 0.14 -1.89 -14.83
N ASN A 93 1.20 -1.87 -14.02
CA ASN A 93 2.05 -3.05 -13.80
C ASN A 93 2.49 -3.26 -12.34
N GLY A 94 2.14 -2.35 -11.44
CA GLY A 94 2.43 -2.45 -10.01
C GLY A 94 3.89 -2.19 -9.63
N LYS A 95 4.76 -1.79 -10.56
CA LYS A 95 6.17 -1.50 -10.26
C LYS A 95 6.29 -0.29 -9.35
N VAL A 96 7.15 -0.41 -8.34
CA VAL A 96 7.50 0.73 -7.47
C VAL A 96 8.20 1.79 -8.30
N LEU A 97 7.60 2.97 -8.38
CA LEU A 97 8.18 4.16 -9.01
C LEU A 97 9.12 4.88 -8.04
N TRP A 98 8.69 5.01 -6.78
CA TRP A 98 9.50 5.56 -5.70
C TRP A 98 9.00 5.06 -4.34
N SER A 99 9.87 5.18 -3.33
CA SER A 99 9.54 4.99 -1.93
C SER A 99 10.19 6.08 -1.07
N PHE A 100 9.55 6.40 0.05
CA PHE A 100 10.01 7.42 0.99
C PHE A 100 9.77 6.94 2.42
N ASN A 101 10.84 6.85 3.22
CA ASN A 101 10.73 6.51 4.64
C ASN A 101 10.20 7.73 5.40
N SER A 102 8.96 7.61 5.87
CA SER A 102 8.28 8.66 6.62
C SER A 102 8.62 8.67 8.12
N GLY A 103 9.29 7.62 8.62
CA GLY A 103 9.70 7.45 10.01
C GLY A 103 8.59 6.96 10.94
N GLY A 104 7.43 6.57 10.39
CA GLY A 104 6.30 6.07 11.17
C GLY A 104 5.11 5.68 10.29
N ALA A 105 4.15 4.96 10.88
CA ALA A 105 2.98 4.43 10.16
C ALA A 105 2.12 5.54 9.56
N CYS A 106 1.45 5.27 8.45
CA CYS A 106 0.60 6.25 7.75
C CYS A 106 -0.81 5.71 7.51
N ASN A 107 -1.56 5.51 8.60
CA ASN A 107 -2.82 4.77 8.59
C ASN A 107 -3.93 5.36 7.70
N ALA A 108 -4.04 6.69 7.64
CA ALA A 108 -5.10 7.37 6.89
C ALA A 108 -4.99 7.22 5.36
N GLY A 109 -3.81 6.81 4.85
CA GLY A 109 -3.49 6.79 3.43
C GLY A 109 -3.30 8.18 2.80
N PRO A 110 -3.04 8.25 1.49
CA PRO A 110 -2.86 9.51 0.77
C PRO A 110 -4.19 10.21 0.48
N ALA A 111 -4.23 11.53 0.64
CA ALA A 111 -5.27 12.39 0.08
C ALA A 111 -4.70 13.15 -1.13
N ILE A 112 -5.50 13.35 -2.18
CA ILE A 112 -5.08 14.07 -3.38
C ILE A 112 -5.99 15.28 -3.58
N ALA A 113 -5.40 16.47 -3.66
CA ALA A 113 -6.09 17.72 -3.94
C ALA A 113 -5.15 18.70 -4.65
N ASP A 114 -5.68 19.48 -5.60
CA ASP A 114 -4.97 20.57 -6.29
C ASP A 114 -3.59 20.16 -6.86
N GLY A 115 -3.49 18.95 -7.41
CA GLY A 115 -2.25 18.44 -7.98
C GLY A 115 -1.18 18.07 -6.94
N VAL A 116 -1.58 17.87 -5.69
CA VAL A 116 -0.69 17.51 -4.58
C VAL A 116 -1.22 16.28 -3.87
N VAL A 117 -0.31 15.37 -3.51
CA VAL A 117 -0.59 14.24 -2.64
C VAL A 117 -0.13 14.55 -1.23
N PHE A 118 -1.04 14.38 -0.27
CA PHE A 118 -0.84 14.63 1.15
C PHE A 118 -0.83 13.33 1.95
N TRP A 119 0.11 13.18 2.88
CA TRP A 119 0.18 12.04 3.80
C TRP A 119 0.45 12.46 5.23
N GLY A 120 -0.28 11.88 6.17
CA GLY A 120 0.11 11.85 7.58
C GLY A 120 1.00 10.64 7.90
N SER A 121 2.04 10.84 8.67
CA SER A 121 2.80 9.80 9.36
C SER A 121 2.71 10.03 10.87
N GLY A 122 2.35 8.99 11.62
CA GLY A 122 2.09 9.06 13.04
C GLY A 122 1.53 7.76 13.61
N SER A 123 1.86 7.47 14.87
CA SER A 123 1.29 6.36 15.63
C SER A 123 0.48 6.88 16.81
N THR A 124 -0.61 6.20 17.17
CA THR A 124 -1.34 6.43 18.42
C THR A 124 -0.63 5.84 19.65
N SER A 125 0.39 5.01 19.46
CA SER A 125 1.02 4.19 20.52
C SER A 125 2.42 4.62 20.95
N GLY A 126 2.96 5.74 20.46
CA GLY A 126 4.30 6.22 20.85
C GLY A 126 4.52 7.72 20.66
N PRO A 127 5.60 8.30 21.23
CA PRO A 127 5.88 9.74 21.20
C PRO A 127 6.44 10.23 19.85
N GLY A 128 6.24 9.48 18.77
CA GLY A 128 6.79 9.77 17.45
C GLY A 128 6.20 11.08 16.88
N PRO A 129 7.01 11.90 16.18
CA PRO A 129 6.51 13.14 15.60
C PRO A 129 5.41 12.85 14.58
N LEU A 130 4.25 13.46 14.80
CA LEU A 130 3.20 13.54 13.79
C LEU A 130 3.72 14.44 12.66
N LYS A 131 3.93 13.86 11.48
CA LYS A 131 4.42 14.60 10.30
C LYS A 131 3.35 14.59 9.21
N LEU A 132 3.18 15.72 8.55
CA LEU A 132 2.41 15.86 7.32
C LEU A 132 3.39 16.08 6.17
N PHE A 133 3.21 15.33 5.09
CA PHE A 133 4.00 15.43 3.87
C PHE A 133 3.12 15.85 2.71
N ALA A 134 3.72 16.56 1.75
CA ALA A 134 3.07 17.02 0.52
C ALA A 134 4.02 16.82 -0.67
N PHE A 135 3.53 16.20 -1.74
CA PHE A 135 4.29 15.93 -2.96
C PHE A 135 3.48 16.36 -4.18
N GLY A 136 4.09 17.11 -5.10
CA GLY A 136 3.43 17.50 -6.36
C GLY A 136 3.26 16.31 -7.31
N LEU A 137 2.16 16.32 -8.07
CA LEU A 137 1.79 15.34 -9.09
C LEU A 137 2.26 15.70 -10.50
#